data_AF-A0A0Q4PAN3-F1
#
_entry.id   AF-A0A0Q4PAN3-F1
#
_cell.length_a   1.000
_cell.length_b   1.000
_cell.length_c   1.000
_cell.angle_alpha   90.00
_cell.angle_beta   90.00
_cell.angle_gamma   90.00
#
_symmetry.space_group_name_H-M   'P 1'
#
loop_
_entity.id
_entity.type
_entity.pdbx_description
1 polymer ?
#
loop_
_entity_poly.entity_id
_entity_poly.type
_entity_poly.pdbx_seq_one_letter_code
_entity_poly.pdbx_strand_id
1 'polypeptide(L)'
;MGMPSGTSREPPVEPTTSELQVLAATIAALEAVDGLSPGEVDAMSLWNAMQEIDPGQAIGLYEAIGSFSMLHDLGRTRIGRMTFVPAHTEYDASLLADITASVLTSLGHPVRSEDVVVTLPADGGQGTATIAFSIAGRTETIECSYLWKYPPADLCANLKRFSRNDDPRQLVCADPGDQTLLYVAIREGSIGELNELLPAEIDQFYEA
;
A
#
# COMPACT_ATOMS: atom_id res chain seq x y z
N MET A 1 15.59 -51.57 17.87
CA MET A 1 15.43 -50.13 18.18
C MET A 1 16.26 -49.35 17.18
N GLY A 2 15.64 -48.85 16.11
CA GLY A 2 16.29 -47.94 15.16
C GLY A 2 15.89 -46.52 15.51
N MET A 3 16.88 -45.68 15.81
CA MET A 3 16.68 -44.23 15.93
C MET A 3 16.46 -43.66 14.51
N PRO A 4 15.47 -42.79 14.29
CA PRO A 4 15.35 -42.10 13.01
C PRO A 4 16.46 -41.04 12.93
N SER A 5 17.26 -41.14 11.87
CA SER A 5 18.27 -40.17 11.46
C SER A 5 17.64 -38.81 11.20
N GLY A 6 18.41 -37.78 11.52
CA GLY A 6 17.97 -36.40 11.65
C GLY A 6 17.18 -35.86 10.45
N THR A 7 16.22 -35.00 10.79
CA THR A 7 15.65 -34.02 9.87
C THR A 7 16.79 -33.16 9.34
N SER A 8 17.19 -33.38 8.09
CA SER A 8 17.93 -32.39 7.32
C SER A 8 17.05 -31.14 7.26
N ARG A 9 17.32 -30.15 8.12
CA ARG A 9 16.88 -28.79 7.86
C ARG A 9 17.58 -28.38 6.58
N GLU A 10 16.81 -28.11 5.53
CA GLU A 10 17.34 -27.38 4.38
C GLU A 10 18.05 -26.12 4.92
N PRO A 11 19.21 -25.75 4.34
CA PRO A 11 19.90 -24.55 4.77
C PRO A 11 18.93 -23.37 4.69
N PRO A 12 19.00 -22.39 5.62
CA PRO A 12 18.20 -21.19 5.51
C PRO A 12 18.47 -20.59 4.12
N VAL A 13 17.40 -20.39 3.35
CA VAL A 13 17.48 -19.67 2.08
C VAL A 13 17.98 -18.27 2.42
N GLU A 14 19.04 -17.83 1.78
CA GLU A 14 19.55 -16.46 1.92
C GLU A 14 19.12 -15.65 0.68
N PRO A 15 18.90 -14.33 0.82
CA PRO A 15 18.60 -13.49 -0.32
C PRO A 15 19.75 -13.52 -1.32
N THR A 16 19.41 -13.64 -2.60
CA THR A 16 20.37 -13.45 -3.68
C THR A 16 20.77 -11.98 -3.81
N THR A 17 21.94 -11.72 -4.39
CA THR A 17 22.40 -10.34 -4.65
C THR A 17 21.42 -9.57 -5.54
N SER A 18 20.80 -10.23 -6.53
CA SER A 18 19.80 -9.62 -7.41
C SER A 18 18.55 -9.19 -6.66
N GLU A 19 18.04 -10.02 -5.74
CA GLU A 19 16.86 -9.67 -4.94
C GLU A 19 17.13 -8.45 -4.06
N LEU A 20 18.29 -8.42 -3.38
CA LEU A 20 18.68 -7.27 -2.57
C LEU A 20 18.84 -6.00 -3.42
N GLN A 21 19.35 -6.12 -4.64
CA GLN A 21 19.49 -4.99 -5.56
C GLN A 21 18.11 -4.44 -6.00
N VAL A 22 17.16 -5.30 -6.35
CA VAL A 22 15.81 -4.88 -6.76
C VAL A 22 15.07 -4.25 -5.57
N LEU A 23 15.15 -4.85 -4.38
CA LEU A 23 14.56 -4.29 -3.17
C LEU A 23 15.17 -2.92 -2.82
N ALA A 24 16.50 -2.81 -2.84
CA ALA A 24 17.19 -1.55 -2.58
C ALA A 24 16.85 -0.47 -3.61
N ALA A 25 16.75 -0.82 -4.90
CA ALA A 25 16.35 0.10 -5.95
C ALA A 25 14.90 0.57 -5.76
N THR A 26 13.98 -0.33 -5.39
CA THR A 26 12.57 -0.01 -5.13
C THR A 26 12.42 0.93 -3.93
N ILE A 27 13.14 0.66 -2.83
CA ILE A 27 13.20 1.55 -1.65
C ILE A 27 13.74 2.91 -2.07
N ALA A 28 14.89 2.97 -2.75
CA ALA A 28 15.52 4.22 -3.14
C ALA A 28 14.64 5.05 -4.09
N ALA A 29 13.91 4.41 -5.01
CA ALA A 29 12.98 5.09 -5.91
C ALA A 29 11.83 5.75 -5.11
N LEU A 30 11.28 5.05 -4.11
CA LEU A 30 10.22 5.58 -3.24
C LEU A 30 10.73 6.67 -2.29
N GLU A 31 11.97 6.56 -1.80
CA GLU A 31 12.63 7.62 -1.01
C GLU A 31 12.87 8.89 -1.84
N ALA A 32 13.30 8.76 -3.11
CA ALA A 32 13.59 9.89 -4.00
C ALA A 32 12.37 10.80 -4.25
N VAL A 33 11.17 10.21 -4.22
CA VAL A 33 9.90 10.90 -4.45
C VAL A 33 9.11 11.18 -3.16
N ASP A 34 9.76 11.06 -2.00
CA ASP A 34 9.19 11.25 -0.65
C ASP A 34 8.00 10.33 -0.31
N GLY A 35 7.83 9.22 -1.03
CA GLY A 35 6.85 8.18 -0.69
C GLY A 35 7.23 7.40 0.57
N LEU A 36 8.54 7.33 0.84
CA LEU A 36 9.15 6.71 2.01
C LEU A 36 10.17 7.66 2.65
N SER A 37 10.31 7.62 3.98
CA SER A 37 11.37 8.37 4.65
C SER A 37 12.72 7.63 4.53
N PRO A 38 13.85 8.33 4.38
CA PRO A 38 15.17 7.69 4.31
C PRO A 38 15.44 6.73 5.48
N GLY A 39 15.74 5.48 5.17
CA GLY A 39 16.06 4.44 6.15
C GLY A 39 14.88 3.94 6.98
N GLU A 40 13.64 4.29 6.60
CA GLU A 40 12.44 3.78 7.24
C GLU A 40 12.26 2.28 7.02
N VAL A 41 12.61 1.79 5.84
CA VAL A 41 12.56 0.38 5.45
C VAL A 41 13.92 0.00 4.86
N ASP A 42 14.38 -1.20 5.15
CA ASP A 42 15.57 -1.78 4.54
C ASP A 42 15.24 -3.05 3.74
N ALA A 43 16.09 -3.39 2.77
CA ALA A 43 15.87 -4.53 1.88
C ALA A 43 15.73 -5.86 2.63
N MET A 44 16.43 -6.05 3.75
CA MET A 44 16.35 -7.30 4.51
C MET A 44 14.99 -7.42 5.20
N SER A 45 14.43 -6.32 5.71
CA SER A 45 13.09 -6.31 6.31
C SER A 45 12.00 -6.71 5.30
N LEU A 46 12.08 -6.22 4.06
CA LEU A 46 11.16 -6.59 2.98
C LEU A 46 11.33 -8.03 2.53
N TRP A 47 12.58 -8.47 2.36
CA TRP A 47 12.87 -9.86 1.99
C TRP A 47 12.36 -10.84 3.04
N ASN A 48 12.61 -10.57 4.33
CA ASN A 48 12.12 -11.39 5.43
C ASN A 48 10.59 -11.45 5.45
N ALA A 49 9.92 -10.30 5.25
CA ALA A 49 8.46 -10.27 5.23
C ALA A 49 7.88 -11.12 4.09
N MET A 50 8.48 -11.03 2.89
CA MET A 50 8.10 -11.87 1.76
C MET A 50 8.30 -13.36 2.07
N GLN A 51 9.46 -13.75 2.61
CA GLN A 51 9.73 -15.17 2.90
C GLN A 51 8.92 -15.73 4.07
N GLU A 52 8.43 -14.88 4.96
CA GLU A 52 7.54 -15.31 6.06
C GLU A 52 6.13 -15.62 5.54
N ILE A 53 5.62 -14.83 4.60
CA ILE A 53 4.26 -15.00 4.06
C ILE A 53 4.23 -15.97 2.86
N ASP A 54 5.21 -15.89 1.96
CA ASP A 54 5.33 -16.73 0.76
C ASP A 54 6.74 -17.33 0.62
N PRO A 55 7.07 -18.39 1.41
CA PRO A 55 8.41 -18.96 1.46
C PRO A 55 8.87 -19.53 0.11
N GLY A 56 10.09 -19.18 -0.30
CA GLY A 56 10.73 -19.70 -1.51
C GLY A 56 10.38 -18.97 -2.79
N GLN A 57 9.49 -17.96 -2.74
CA GLN A 57 9.22 -17.09 -3.87
C GLN A 57 10.41 -16.17 -4.11
N ALA A 58 10.90 -16.13 -5.35
CA ALA A 58 11.99 -15.25 -5.76
C ALA A 58 11.48 -13.81 -5.91
N ILE A 59 12.29 -12.83 -5.50
CA ILE A 59 11.89 -11.42 -5.54
C ILE A 59 12.34 -10.75 -6.84
N GLY A 60 11.37 -10.56 -7.75
CA GLY A 60 11.45 -9.62 -8.85
C GLY A 60 10.91 -8.24 -8.47
N LEU A 61 10.67 -7.38 -9.46
CA LEU A 61 10.19 -6.02 -9.22
C LEU A 61 8.77 -5.99 -8.64
N TYR A 62 7.85 -6.81 -9.17
CA TYR A 62 6.49 -6.90 -8.66
C TYR A 62 6.47 -7.39 -7.22
N GLU A 63 7.25 -8.42 -6.90
CA GLU A 63 7.41 -8.92 -5.54
C GLU A 63 8.09 -7.90 -4.62
N ALA A 64 9.02 -7.09 -5.13
CA ALA A 64 9.63 -6.02 -4.35
C ALA A 64 8.61 -4.94 -3.97
N ILE A 65 7.72 -4.55 -4.88
CA ILE A 65 6.61 -3.63 -4.57
C ILE A 65 5.61 -4.32 -3.62
N GLY A 66 5.27 -5.58 -3.86
CA GLY A 66 4.34 -6.36 -3.04
C GLY A 66 4.84 -6.63 -1.61
N SER A 67 6.16 -6.71 -1.42
CA SER A 67 6.78 -6.98 -0.11
C SER A 67 6.49 -5.89 0.93
N PHE A 68 6.15 -4.67 0.50
CA PHE A 68 5.66 -3.63 1.41
C PHE A 68 4.31 -3.99 2.05
N SER A 69 3.41 -4.62 1.28
CA SER A 69 2.14 -5.15 1.80
C SER A 69 2.40 -6.29 2.78
N MET A 70 3.33 -7.19 2.44
CA MET A 70 3.71 -8.29 3.33
C MET A 70 4.27 -7.76 4.66
N LEU A 71 5.13 -6.74 4.60
CA LEU A 71 5.68 -6.10 5.80
C LEU A 71 4.60 -5.39 6.63
N HIS A 72 3.61 -4.79 5.97
CA HIS A 72 2.45 -4.19 6.64
C HIS A 72 1.61 -5.25 7.37
N ASP A 73 1.34 -6.37 6.72
CA ASP A 73 0.52 -7.47 7.26
C ASP A 73 1.16 -8.16 8.47
N LEU A 74 2.49 -8.17 8.55
CA LEU A 74 3.24 -8.64 9.72
C LEU A 74 3.22 -7.66 10.92
N GLY A 75 2.37 -6.63 10.87
CA GLY A 75 2.06 -5.77 12.01
C GLY A 75 2.77 -4.41 11.99
N ARG A 76 3.35 -4.01 10.85
CA ARG A 76 3.89 -2.66 10.70
C ARG A 76 2.78 -1.69 10.31
N THR A 77 2.22 -1.00 11.31
CA THR A 77 1.01 -0.19 11.16
C THR A 77 1.11 1.00 10.20
N ARG A 78 2.34 1.41 9.83
CA ARG A 78 2.55 2.49 8.86
C ARG A 78 3.91 2.36 8.20
N ILE A 79 3.92 2.51 6.87
CA ILE A 79 5.12 2.57 6.05
C ILE A 79 5.00 3.81 5.16
N GLY A 80 5.83 4.81 5.44
CA GLY A 80 5.89 6.08 4.73
C GLY A 80 4.53 6.75 4.57
N ARG A 81 4.23 7.08 3.31
CA ARG A 81 2.94 7.62 2.85
C ARG A 81 2.20 6.60 2.00
N MET A 82 2.27 5.33 2.40
CA MET A 82 1.65 4.21 1.69
C MET A 82 0.28 3.88 2.29
N THR A 83 -0.62 3.42 1.44
CA THR A 83 -1.91 2.84 1.80
C THR A 83 -2.09 1.54 1.05
N PHE A 84 -2.41 0.48 1.78
CA PHE A 84 -2.61 -0.87 1.26
C PHE A 84 -4.12 -1.11 1.13
N VAL A 85 -4.59 -1.32 -0.11
CA VAL A 85 -6.00 -1.49 -0.42
C VAL A 85 -6.23 -2.94 -0.85
N PRO A 86 -6.83 -3.79 -0.01
CA PRO A 86 -6.98 -5.21 -0.30
C PRO A 86 -7.95 -5.42 -1.47
N ALA A 87 -7.55 -6.26 -2.43
CA ALA A 87 -8.40 -6.70 -3.52
C ALA A 87 -9.15 -7.98 -3.12
N HIS A 88 -10.26 -8.27 -3.81
CA HIS A 88 -11.06 -9.49 -3.63
C HIS A 88 -11.57 -9.77 -2.20
N THR A 89 -11.58 -8.76 -1.33
CA THR A 89 -12.18 -8.83 0.01
C THR A 89 -13.55 -8.17 0.06
N GLU A 90 -14.32 -8.49 1.09
CA GLU A 90 -15.57 -7.81 1.38
C GLU A 90 -15.29 -6.46 2.05
N TYR A 91 -15.76 -5.40 1.42
CA TYR A 91 -15.65 -4.04 1.92
C TYR A 91 -16.80 -3.77 2.87
N ASP A 92 -16.49 -3.56 4.14
CA ASP A 92 -17.43 -3.03 5.11
C ASP A 92 -17.12 -1.56 5.45
N ALA A 93 -17.92 -0.99 6.32
CA ALA A 93 -17.75 0.38 6.77
C ALA A 93 -16.39 0.61 7.47
N SER A 94 -15.87 -0.41 8.17
CA SER A 94 -14.60 -0.32 8.90
C SER A 94 -13.44 -0.26 7.92
N LEU A 95 -13.39 -1.15 6.93
CA LEU A 95 -12.34 -1.18 5.94
C LEU A 95 -12.31 0.12 5.11
N LEU A 96 -13.47 0.66 4.73
CA LEU A 96 -13.55 1.94 4.05
C LEU A 96 -13.07 3.11 4.92
N ALA A 97 -13.35 3.08 6.22
CA ALA A 97 -12.86 4.06 7.17
C ALA A 97 -11.33 3.99 7.32
N ASP A 98 -10.77 2.78 7.41
CA ASP A 98 -9.33 2.54 7.52
C ASP A 98 -8.58 3.01 6.26
N ILE A 99 -9.07 2.64 5.07
CA ILE A 99 -8.49 3.11 3.79
C ILE A 99 -8.57 4.64 3.70
N THR A 100 -9.73 5.22 4.03
CA THR A 100 -9.91 6.68 4.00
C THR A 100 -8.92 7.39 4.92
N ALA A 101 -8.82 6.94 6.18
CA ALA A 101 -7.89 7.51 7.15
C ALA A 101 -6.44 7.36 6.70
N SER A 102 -6.07 6.20 6.14
CA SER A 102 -4.72 5.92 5.62
C SER A 102 -4.35 6.84 4.44
N VAL A 103 -5.25 7.00 3.47
CA VAL A 103 -5.01 7.92 2.33
C VAL A 103 -4.88 9.36 2.82
N LEU A 104 -5.82 9.84 3.66
CA LEU A 104 -5.78 11.20 4.20
C LEU A 104 -4.50 11.45 5.01
N THR A 105 -4.08 10.47 5.80
CA THR A 105 -2.83 10.49 6.56
C THR A 105 -1.59 10.52 5.64
N SER A 106 -1.63 9.79 4.54
CA SER A 106 -0.57 9.83 3.50
C SER A 106 -0.49 11.19 2.83
N LEU A 107 -1.63 11.88 2.66
CA LEU A 107 -1.74 13.25 2.17
C LEU A 107 -1.42 14.33 3.22
N GLY A 108 -1.05 13.94 4.45
CA GLY A 108 -0.62 14.86 5.51
C GLY A 108 -1.73 15.35 6.45
N HIS A 109 -2.88 14.66 6.48
CA HIS A 109 -3.97 14.92 7.42
C HIS A 109 -4.05 13.82 8.47
N PRO A 110 -3.80 14.09 9.77
CA PRO A 110 -3.79 13.07 10.82
C PRO A 110 -5.22 12.64 11.19
N VAL A 111 -5.89 11.93 10.29
CA VAL A 111 -7.24 11.40 10.47
C VAL A 111 -7.14 9.98 11.00
N ARG A 112 -7.89 9.67 12.06
CA ARG A 112 -8.01 8.31 12.60
C ARG A 112 -9.25 7.67 11.97
N SER A 113 -9.22 6.35 11.75
CA SER A 113 -10.36 5.66 11.15
C SER A 113 -11.62 5.72 12.02
N GLU A 114 -11.48 5.77 13.34
CA GLU A 114 -12.59 5.99 14.28
C GLU A 114 -13.30 7.35 14.12
N ASP A 115 -12.63 8.33 13.49
CA ASP A 115 -13.19 9.65 13.19
C ASP A 115 -13.84 9.72 11.79
N VAL A 116 -13.80 8.62 11.03
CA VAL A 116 -14.41 8.50 9.70
C VAL A 116 -15.75 7.80 9.83
N VAL A 117 -16.81 8.46 9.35
CA VAL A 117 -18.17 7.92 9.34
C VAL A 117 -18.51 7.44 7.93
N VAL A 118 -18.70 6.13 7.79
CA VAL A 118 -19.11 5.50 6.52
C VAL A 118 -20.58 5.09 6.58
N THR A 119 -21.35 5.53 5.60
CA THR A 119 -22.73 5.10 5.38
C THR A 119 -22.78 4.28 4.09
N LEU A 120 -23.03 2.97 4.23
CA LEU A 120 -23.20 2.06 3.10
C LEU A 120 -24.63 2.13 2.54
N PRO A 121 -24.85 1.72 1.28
CA PRO A 121 -26.19 1.52 0.73
C PRO A 121 -27.05 0.62 1.62
N ALA A 122 -28.35 0.92 1.68
CA ALA A 122 -29.31 0.08 2.39
C ALA A 122 -29.34 -1.35 1.82
N ASP A 123 -29.75 -2.31 2.65
CA ASP A 123 -29.97 -3.72 2.29
C ASP A 123 -28.71 -4.50 1.84
N GLY A 124 -27.51 -3.95 2.03
CA GLY A 124 -26.24 -4.62 1.68
C GLY A 124 -25.99 -4.74 0.17
N GLY A 125 -26.76 -4.01 -0.65
CA GLY A 125 -26.62 -3.98 -2.09
C GLY A 125 -25.50 -3.06 -2.59
N GLN A 126 -25.21 -3.12 -3.88
CA GLN A 126 -24.33 -2.17 -4.55
C GLN A 126 -25.03 -0.81 -4.70
N GLY A 127 -24.28 0.29 -4.62
CA GLY A 127 -24.84 1.63 -4.71
C GLY A 127 -23.84 2.70 -4.31
N THR A 128 -24.33 3.87 -3.91
CA THR A 128 -23.49 4.98 -3.41
C THR A 128 -23.26 4.84 -1.91
N ALA A 129 -21.99 4.75 -1.51
CA ALA A 129 -21.59 4.94 -0.12
C ALA A 129 -21.23 6.41 0.10
N THR A 130 -21.49 6.91 1.31
CA THR A 130 -21.11 8.26 1.74
C THR A 130 -20.07 8.15 2.85
N ILE A 131 -18.99 8.90 2.75
CA ILE A 131 -17.90 8.91 3.74
C ILE A 131 -17.71 10.35 4.23
N ALA A 132 -17.84 10.55 5.53
CA ALA A 132 -17.63 11.84 6.18
C ALA A 132 -16.42 11.77 7.13
N PHE A 133 -15.60 12.82 7.13
CA PHE A 133 -14.40 12.93 7.96
C PHE A 133 -14.09 14.40 8.24
N SER A 134 -13.19 14.67 9.18
CA SER A 134 -12.81 16.04 9.56
C SER A 134 -11.38 16.38 9.17
N ILE A 135 -11.18 17.48 8.46
CA ILE A 135 -9.86 18.02 8.10
C ILE A 135 -9.82 19.50 8.47
N ALA A 136 -8.76 19.92 9.19
CA ALA A 136 -8.55 21.31 9.59
C ALA A 136 -9.79 21.96 10.25
N GLY A 137 -10.52 21.18 11.07
CA GLY A 137 -11.73 21.64 11.76
C GLY A 137 -12.99 21.74 10.89
N ARG A 138 -12.97 21.27 9.64
CA ARG A 138 -14.14 21.20 8.76
C ARG A 138 -14.53 19.75 8.52
N THR A 139 -15.83 19.47 8.55
CA THR A 139 -16.37 18.18 8.11
C THR A 139 -16.49 18.20 6.59
N GLU A 140 -15.81 17.25 5.97
CA GLU A 140 -15.86 16.99 4.54
C GLU A 140 -16.70 15.73 4.30
N THR A 141 -17.29 15.63 3.12
CA THR A 141 -18.05 14.46 2.71
C THR A 141 -17.75 14.12 1.27
N ILE A 142 -17.51 12.84 1.02
CA ILE A 142 -17.36 12.27 -0.32
C ILE A 142 -18.38 11.16 -0.53
N GLU A 143 -18.63 10.88 -1.81
CA GLU A 143 -19.39 9.72 -2.24
C GLU A 143 -18.46 8.78 -2.99
N CYS A 144 -18.71 7.48 -2.91
CA CYS A 144 -18.01 6.50 -3.73
C CYS A 144 -18.90 5.33 -4.12
N SER A 145 -18.56 4.66 -5.20
CA SER A 145 -19.28 3.50 -5.73
C SER A 145 -18.98 2.25 -4.89
N TYR A 146 -19.96 1.77 -4.14
CA TYR A 146 -19.85 0.57 -3.33
C TYR A 146 -20.21 -0.69 -4.13
N LEU A 147 -19.24 -1.58 -4.31
CA LEU A 147 -19.36 -2.82 -5.11
C LEU A 147 -19.23 -4.11 -4.27
N TRP A 148 -19.21 -3.99 -2.94
CA TRP A 148 -19.01 -5.06 -1.95
C TRP A 148 -17.66 -5.80 -2.05
N LYS A 149 -17.36 -6.50 -3.14
CA LYS A 149 -16.14 -7.34 -3.27
C LYS A 149 -14.97 -6.69 -4.02
N TYR A 150 -15.05 -5.38 -4.23
CA TYR A 150 -14.08 -4.62 -5.00
C TYR A 150 -13.83 -3.26 -4.34
N PRO A 151 -12.58 -2.75 -4.42
CA PRO A 151 -12.29 -1.38 -4.01
C PRO A 151 -13.20 -0.41 -4.76
N PRO A 152 -13.79 0.60 -4.08
CA PRO A 152 -14.52 1.65 -4.77
C PRO A 152 -13.58 2.39 -5.73
N ALA A 153 -13.85 2.29 -7.03
CA ALA A 153 -12.96 2.81 -8.08
C ALA A 153 -12.71 4.32 -7.98
N ASP A 154 -13.62 5.04 -7.35
CA ASP A 154 -13.61 6.50 -7.19
C ASP A 154 -13.16 6.96 -5.80
N LEU A 155 -12.92 6.06 -4.83
CA LEU A 155 -12.53 6.46 -3.46
C LEU A 155 -11.20 7.22 -3.46
N CYS A 156 -10.12 6.62 -3.99
CA CYS A 156 -8.80 7.26 -4.02
C CYS A 156 -8.80 8.53 -4.88
N ALA A 157 -9.50 8.52 -6.02
CA ALA A 157 -9.68 9.69 -6.88
C ALA A 157 -10.45 10.83 -6.18
N ASN A 158 -11.43 10.53 -5.33
CA ASN A 158 -12.14 11.54 -4.55
C ASN A 158 -11.33 12.02 -3.35
N LEU A 159 -10.45 11.19 -2.79
CA LEU A 159 -9.60 11.57 -1.67
C LEU A 159 -8.38 12.40 -2.09
N LYS A 160 -7.81 12.19 -3.29
CA LYS A 160 -6.62 12.94 -3.76
C LYS A 160 -6.84 14.46 -3.80
N ARG A 161 -8.09 14.91 -3.97
CA ARG A 161 -8.47 16.35 -3.96
C ARG A 161 -8.20 17.06 -2.62
N PHE A 162 -7.99 16.30 -1.54
CA PHE A 162 -7.66 16.85 -0.23
C PHE A 162 -6.16 17.02 -0.02
N SER A 163 -5.33 16.87 -1.05
CA SER A 163 -3.89 17.19 -0.98
C SER A 163 -3.66 18.60 -0.42
N ARG A 164 -2.62 18.75 0.40
CA ARG A 164 -2.34 20.00 1.10
C ARG A 164 -1.63 21.00 0.18
N ASN A 165 -2.06 22.26 0.17
CA ASN A 165 -1.41 23.29 -0.62
C ASN A 165 0.02 23.62 -0.15
N ASP A 166 0.33 23.43 1.14
CA ASP A 166 1.64 23.70 1.72
C ASP A 166 2.61 22.50 1.64
N ASP A 167 2.09 21.32 1.31
CA ASP A 167 2.84 20.08 1.07
C ASP A 167 2.11 19.28 -0.02
N PRO A 168 2.14 19.73 -1.30
CA PRO A 168 1.35 19.11 -2.35
C PRO A 168 1.87 17.71 -2.68
N ARG A 169 0.96 16.75 -2.61
CA ARG A 169 1.21 15.34 -2.91
C ARG A 169 0.33 14.84 -4.03
N GLN A 170 0.93 14.04 -4.91
CA GLN A 170 0.24 13.26 -5.93
C GLN A 170 0.02 11.84 -5.39
N LEU A 171 -1.21 11.33 -5.47
CA LEU A 171 -1.51 9.94 -5.13
C LEU A 171 -1.30 9.08 -6.38
N VAL A 172 -0.41 8.09 -6.28
CA VAL A 172 -0.13 7.12 -7.34
C VAL A 172 -0.48 5.71 -6.86
N CYS A 173 -0.73 4.80 -7.80
CA CYS A 173 -1.09 3.42 -7.54
C CYS A 173 -0.11 2.49 -8.25
N ALA A 174 0.29 1.41 -7.58
CA ALA A 174 0.92 0.25 -8.19
C ALA A 174 0.05 -0.98 -7.93
N ASP A 175 0.04 -1.87 -8.91
CA ASP A 175 -0.61 -3.18 -8.83
C ASP A 175 0.48 -4.27 -8.77
N PRO A 176 0.99 -4.60 -7.57
CA PRO A 176 2.01 -5.64 -7.43
C PRO A 176 1.47 -7.05 -7.62
N GLY A 177 0.15 -7.23 -7.78
CA GLY A 177 -0.50 -8.52 -7.96
C GLY A 177 -1.93 -8.53 -7.43
N ASP A 178 -2.61 -9.66 -7.62
CA ASP A 178 -4.08 -9.77 -7.49
C ASP A 178 -4.66 -9.49 -6.10
N GLN A 179 -3.86 -9.39 -5.03
CA GLN A 179 -4.36 -9.39 -3.65
C GLN A 179 -4.40 -8.01 -2.99
N THR A 180 -3.56 -7.05 -3.39
CA THR A 180 -3.50 -5.73 -2.74
C THR A 180 -2.96 -4.68 -3.69
N LEU A 181 -3.70 -3.59 -3.83
CA LEU A 181 -3.24 -2.38 -4.51
C LEU A 181 -2.43 -1.52 -3.54
N LEU A 182 -1.29 -1.02 -4.01
CA LEU A 182 -0.43 -0.12 -3.24
C LEU A 182 -0.63 1.33 -3.71
N TYR A 183 -1.21 2.16 -2.86
CA TYR A 183 -1.28 3.60 -3.09
C TYR A 183 -0.16 4.31 -2.35
N VAL A 184 0.48 5.29 -2.97
CA VAL A 184 1.56 6.08 -2.37
C VAL A 184 1.32 7.57 -2.64
N ALA A 185 1.35 8.39 -1.60
CA ALA A 185 1.35 9.84 -1.76
C ALA A 185 2.79 10.35 -1.93
N ILE A 186 3.17 10.70 -3.16
CA ILE A 186 4.51 11.15 -3.54
C ILE A 186 4.54 12.67 -3.75
N ARG A 187 5.73 13.25 -3.85
CA ARG A 187 5.91 14.66 -4.26
C ARG A 187 5.18 14.93 -5.58
N GLU A 188 4.43 16.03 -5.66
CA GLU A 188 3.69 16.36 -6.87
C GLU A 188 4.61 16.42 -8.12
N GLY A 189 4.20 15.76 -9.20
CA GLY A 189 4.91 15.77 -10.48
C GLY A 189 6.11 14.81 -10.57
N SER A 190 6.31 13.93 -9.58
CA SER A 190 7.46 13.02 -9.52
C SER A 190 7.18 11.59 -9.98
N ILE A 191 6.00 11.29 -10.53
CA ILE A 191 5.68 9.93 -11.01
C ILE A 191 6.64 9.44 -12.11
N GLY A 192 7.10 10.32 -12.99
CA GLY A 192 8.09 9.98 -14.02
C GLY A 192 9.44 9.59 -13.41
N GLU A 193 9.92 10.37 -12.43
CA GLU A 193 11.14 10.08 -11.67
C GLU A 193 11.03 8.75 -10.93
N LEU A 194 9.88 8.46 -10.31
CA LEU A 194 9.62 7.18 -9.64
C LEU A 194 9.77 6.01 -10.62
N ASN A 195 9.10 6.05 -11.78
CA ASN A 195 9.15 4.95 -12.74
C ASN A 195 10.53 4.82 -13.42
N GLU A 196 11.22 5.93 -13.71
CA GLU A 196 12.56 5.92 -14.31
C GLU A 196 13.63 5.25 -13.42
N LEU A 197 13.46 5.31 -12.09
CA LEU A 197 14.38 4.70 -11.13
C LEU A 197 14.13 3.21 -10.94
N LEU A 198 12.97 2.68 -11.36
CA LEU A 198 12.66 1.27 -11.24
C LEU A 198 13.27 0.47 -12.41
N PRO A 199 13.81 -0.73 -12.15
CA PRO A 199 14.38 -1.59 -13.20
C PRO A 199 13.27 -2.30 -14.00
N ALA A 200 12.41 -1.54 -14.69
CA ALA A 200 11.24 -2.03 -15.41
C ALA A 200 11.25 -1.62 -16.90
N GLU A 201 10.64 -2.44 -17.75
CA GLU A 201 10.37 -2.06 -19.16
C GLU A 201 9.11 -1.20 -19.32
N ILE A 202 8.20 -1.27 -18.35
CA ILE A 202 6.92 -0.53 -18.34
C ILE A 202 6.77 0.20 -17.01
N ASP A 203 6.01 1.29 -17.03
CA ASP A 203 5.66 2.04 -15.81
C ASP A 203 4.95 1.11 -14.80
N GLN A 204 5.42 1.15 -13.56
CA GLN A 204 4.87 0.34 -12.46
C GLN A 204 3.86 1.13 -11.64
N PHE A 205 4.05 2.46 -11.56
CA PHE A 205 3.15 3.38 -10.89
C PHE A 205 2.38 4.21 -11.91
N TYR A 206 1.08 4.36 -11.69
CA TYR A 206 0.18 5.19 -12.49
C TYR A 206 -0.64 6.13 -11.60
N GLU A 207 -1.24 7.15 -12.20
CA GLU A 207 -2.08 8.10 -11.45
C GLU A 207 -3.34 7.39 -10.93
N ALA A 208 -3.64 7.59 -9.64
CA ALA A 208 -4.81 7.06 -8.94
C ALA A 208 -6.11 7.83 -9.24
#